data_AF-A0A425Y8K6-F1
#
_entry.id   AF-A0A425Y8K6-F1
#
_cell.length_a   1.000
_cell.length_b   1.000
_cell.length_c   1.000
_cell.angle_alpha   90.00
_cell.angle_beta   90.00
_cell.angle_gamma   90.00
#
_symmetry.space_group_name_H-M   'P 1'
#
loop_
_entity.id
_entity.type
_entity.pdbx_description
1 polymer ?
#
loop_
_entity_poly.entity_id
_entity_poly.type
_entity_poly.pdbx_seq_one_letter_code
_entity_poly.pdbx_strand_id
1 'polypeptide(L)'
;MKKINFFNLRFAATAILLLVFVACEKTDPDQMIEGEAISQERSVKTGQTDPCEKEQSFLELYTKDNIDVGHVSIMNDGTNIYVTYFADEGWFLKETNLFVGKKEDIPLKKDGEPDKDKFPFVDKFIMPITSYEYVIPIVEGEDCYVVLAHAKVNNCDDDVDCGECDGKATNLTLRYDGDTDAVITVIQKKDAVVVFDETVAAGEEFSFVGTDKKGTLGTEITIKVDGVVNTKIHTSCSQPLYIGLVKGDFTIVDGYSRNGGQFCTSTTPPPNNDDDCDCEGKVTNLTMTYDGDTDALITVKQKKDDVVIFNENVDAGEEFSFVGTDKGTLGTEIYLSINGDQNTAIHTSCSQPIYIGMTSGSFTIVDGYSKNGGQLCTGDNSNIREEYDDSEEEKCKDKSAWADGGIIFKEYFDTDKWGLVGEYCLEECELVIAFKAFMTTDFAITSGGPGNIDFLAYYNFAPNYMGHKIYLNSDYLNSNTDNPVGNIVVSDLDNDGLWEVKVDNTDRPDLKFLGGAYLFVGTLDDYSTSIFQFPYIYQLNTERDFIIFQLDF
;
A
#
# COMPACT_ATOMS: atom_id res chain seq x y z
N MET A 1 58.57 -30.89 -62.45
CA MET A 1 59.93 -30.30 -62.52
C MET A 1 59.91 -28.91 -61.90
N LYS A 2 61.03 -28.45 -61.30
CA LYS A 2 61.41 -27.05 -60.94
C LYS A 2 60.33 -26.16 -60.28
N LYS A 3 60.46 -25.86 -58.97
CA LYS A 3 61.22 -24.73 -58.36
C LYS A 3 60.49 -23.37 -58.53
N ILE A 4 59.91 -22.76 -57.49
CA ILE A 4 60.48 -22.13 -56.26
C ILE A 4 60.79 -20.63 -56.47
N ASN A 5 60.08 -19.77 -55.72
CA ASN A 5 60.52 -18.62 -54.88
C ASN A 5 59.26 -18.09 -54.16
N PHE A 6 59.16 -17.81 -52.85
CA PHE A 6 60.00 -17.11 -51.86
C PHE A 6 60.14 -15.59 -52.05
N PHE A 7 59.38 -14.80 -51.26
CA PHE A 7 59.96 -13.83 -50.32
C PHE A 7 58.99 -13.48 -49.16
N ASN A 8 59.48 -12.84 -48.09
CA ASN A 8 58.74 -12.58 -46.84
C ASN A 8 58.69 -11.08 -46.48
N LEU A 9 57.67 -10.64 -45.74
CA LEU A 9 57.86 -10.07 -44.38
C LEU A 9 56.54 -10.08 -43.57
N ARG A 10 56.57 -9.65 -42.29
CA ARG A 10 55.51 -9.84 -41.27
C ARG A 10 55.01 -8.53 -40.65
N PHE A 11 53.78 -8.54 -40.13
CA PHE A 11 53.25 -8.07 -38.82
C PHE A 11 51.69 -8.08 -38.99
N ALA A 12 50.88 -8.93 -38.34
CA ALA A 12 50.51 -8.99 -36.91
C ALA A 12 49.87 -7.68 -36.39
N ALA A 13 48.71 -7.65 -35.72
CA ALA A 13 47.67 -8.66 -35.42
C ALA A 13 46.33 -7.88 -35.11
N THR A 14 45.18 -8.37 -34.60
CA THR A 14 44.76 -9.62 -33.92
C THR A 14 43.23 -9.80 -34.10
N ALA A 15 42.70 -11.04 -34.20
CA ALA A 15 41.27 -11.34 -33.98
C ALA A 15 41.05 -12.83 -33.65
N ILE A 16 40.30 -13.16 -32.58
CA ILE A 16 39.81 -14.50 -32.29
C ILE A 16 38.36 -14.41 -31.78
N LEU A 17 37.44 -15.00 -32.54
CA LEU A 17 36.05 -15.30 -32.19
C LEU A 17 35.88 -16.80 -32.42
N LEU A 18 35.35 -17.56 -31.45
CA LEU A 18 35.01 -18.97 -31.68
C LEU A 18 33.98 -19.48 -30.67
N LEU A 19 32.92 -20.12 -31.17
CA LEU A 19 31.95 -20.87 -30.37
C LEU A 19 32.57 -22.20 -29.92
N VAL A 20 32.06 -22.74 -28.82
CA VAL A 20 32.28 -24.14 -28.41
C VAL A 20 30.97 -24.89 -28.52
N PHE A 21 30.98 -26.04 -29.20
CA PHE A 21 29.88 -27.01 -29.21
C PHE A 21 30.20 -28.20 -28.32
N VAL A 22 29.16 -28.83 -27.77
CA VAL A 22 29.25 -29.91 -26.78
C VAL A 22 29.62 -31.25 -27.44
N ALA A 23 30.49 -32.01 -26.79
CA ALA A 23 30.64 -33.45 -26.94
C ALA A 23 30.98 -34.08 -25.57
N CYS A 24 30.59 -35.32 -25.33
CA CYS A 24 30.73 -36.00 -24.04
C CYS A 24 31.27 -37.43 -24.23
N GLU A 25 32.24 -37.83 -23.42
CA GLU A 25 32.74 -39.21 -23.31
C GLU A 25 32.82 -39.63 -21.84
N LYS A 26 32.79 -40.96 -21.60
CA LYS A 26 32.69 -41.56 -20.26
C LYS A 26 34.03 -42.02 -19.71
N THR A 27 34.21 -41.92 -18.40
CA THR A 27 35.15 -42.73 -17.61
C THR A 27 34.48 -43.24 -16.33
N ASP A 28 35.00 -44.34 -15.80
CA ASP A 28 34.44 -45.21 -14.75
C ASP A 28 35.65 -45.90 -14.06
N PRO A 29 35.55 -46.42 -12.82
CA PRO A 29 35.40 -45.70 -11.55
C PRO A 29 36.70 -45.74 -10.68
N ASP A 30 36.57 -45.49 -9.37
CA ASP A 30 37.60 -45.64 -8.30
C ASP A 30 38.87 -44.76 -8.31
N GLN A 31 38.77 -43.59 -7.66
CA GLN A 31 39.75 -43.16 -6.64
C GLN A 31 38.97 -42.60 -5.45
N MET A 32 39.23 -43.12 -4.24
CA MET A 32 38.53 -42.69 -3.03
C MET A 32 39.09 -41.36 -2.49
N ILE A 33 38.22 -40.47 -2.03
CA ILE A 33 38.55 -39.38 -1.12
C ILE A 33 37.64 -39.54 0.09
N GLU A 34 38.23 -39.57 1.29
CA GLU A 34 37.48 -39.58 2.54
C GLU A 34 36.84 -38.21 2.76
N GLY A 35 35.52 -38.17 2.69
CA GLY A 35 34.68 -37.02 3.00
C GLY A 35 33.27 -37.51 3.29
N GLU A 36 32.76 -37.22 4.48
CA GLU A 36 31.46 -37.73 4.93
C GLU A 36 30.32 -37.04 4.18
N ALA A 37 29.82 -37.71 3.13
CA ALA A 37 28.64 -37.29 2.39
C ALA A 37 27.38 -37.52 3.24
N ILE A 38 27.15 -36.64 4.22
CA ILE A 38 25.86 -36.53 4.90
C ILE A 38 24.84 -36.05 3.88
N SER A 39 24.06 -36.99 3.33
CA SER A 39 22.87 -36.66 2.56
C SER A 39 21.83 -36.06 3.50
N GLN A 40 21.67 -34.73 3.47
CA GLN A 40 20.51 -34.04 4.03
C GLN A 40 19.25 -34.41 3.24
N GLU A 41 18.71 -35.59 3.54
CA GLU A 41 17.28 -35.84 3.38
C GLU A 41 16.57 -34.86 4.36
N ARG A 42 15.92 -33.81 3.87
CA ARG A 42 15.19 -32.81 4.71
C ARG A 42 13.76 -33.32 4.98
N SER A 43 13.17 -32.93 6.10
CA SER A 43 11.74 -33.12 6.37
C SER A 43 10.88 -32.43 5.29
N VAL A 44 9.78 -33.08 4.88
CA VAL A 44 8.81 -32.47 3.95
C VAL A 44 7.63 -31.96 4.76
N LYS A 45 7.50 -30.63 4.86
CA LYS A 45 6.32 -29.97 5.42
C LYS A 45 5.19 -29.97 4.41
N THR A 46 3.96 -30.24 4.84
CA THR A 46 2.78 -30.28 3.95
C THR A 46 2.06 -28.94 3.79
N GLY A 47 2.77 -27.81 3.93
CA GLY A 47 2.23 -26.48 3.62
C GLY A 47 1.41 -25.79 4.72
N GLN A 48 1.76 -25.99 5.99
CA GLN A 48 1.22 -25.20 7.11
C GLN A 48 1.89 -23.82 7.19
N THR A 49 1.17 -22.81 7.65
CA THR A 49 1.69 -21.49 8.10
C THR A 49 2.55 -21.62 9.37
N ASP A 50 2.95 -20.51 9.99
CA ASP A 50 3.48 -20.53 11.36
C ASP A 50 2.31 -20.77 12.33
N PRO A 51 2.35 -21.80 13.20
CA PRO A 51 1.28 -22.06 14.19
C PRO A 51 1.15 -20.98 15.28
N CYS A 52 2.03 -19.99 15.33
CA CYS A 52 1.93 -18.81 16.19
C CYS A 52 1.53 -17.53 15.43
N GLU A 53 1.31 -17.59 14.11
CA GLU A 53 0.82 -16.49 13.28
C GLU A 53 -0.65 -16.18 13.65
N LYS A 54 -0.85 -15.13 14.46
CA LYS A 54 -2.18 -14.79 14.99
C LYS A 54 -3.07 -14.22 13.88
N GLU A 55 -4.24 -14.84 13.67
CA GLU A 55 -5.19 -14.40 12.64
C GLU A 55 -5.57 -12.92 12.79
N GLN A 56 -5.49 -12.20 11.67
CA GLN A 56 -5.88 -10.81 11.55
C GLN A 56 -7.33 -10.64 12.02
N SER A 57 -7.52 -9.83 13.07
CA SER A 57 -8.83 -9.63 13.69
C SER A 57 -9.55 -8.44 13.07
N PHE A 58 -10.85 -8.55 12.84
CA PHE A 58 -11.68 -7.52 12.21
C PHE A 58 -12.83 -7.11 13.13
N LEU A 59 -13.08 -5.79 13.23
CA LEU A 59 -14.13 -5.18 14.05
C LEU A 59 -14.92 -4.17 13.19
N GLU A 60 -16.21 -4.39 12.95
CA GLU A 60 -17.01 -3.54 12.04
C GLU A 60 -17.26 -2.15 12.66
N LEU A 61 -17.17 -1.08 11.87
CA LEU A 61 -17.42 0.29 12.34
C LEU A 61 -18.90 0.63 12.21
N TYR A 62 -19.61 0.68 13.35
CA TYR A 62 -21.01 1.11 13.39
C TYR A 62 -21.18 2.53 13.92
N THR A 63 -21.99 3.32 13.21
CA THR A 63 -22.50 4.60 13.72
C THR A 63 -23.58 4.40 14.77
N LYS A 64 -23.82 5.44 15.60
CA LYS A 64 -24.92 5.49 16.59
C LYS A 64 -26.34 5.19 16.05
N ASP A 65 -26.53 5.20 14.73
CA ASP A 65 -27.80 4.92 14.04
C ASP A 65 -27.83 3.50 13.43
N ASN A 66 -26.87 2.64 13.83
CA ASN A 66 -26.64 1.28 13.33
C ASN A 66 -26.42 1.21 11.81
N ILE A 67 -25.73 2.20 11.24
CA ILE A 67 -25.27 2.19 9.84
C ILE A 67 -23.80 1.78 9.83
N ASP A 68 -23.50 0.79 9.00
CA ASP A 68 -22.16 0.27 8.69
C ASP A 68 -21.35 1.29 7.89
N VAL A 69 -20.05 1.42 8.17
CA VAL A 69 -19.17 2.44 7.55
C VAL A 69 -17.78 1.93 7.15
N GLY A 70 -17.52 0.63 7.25
CA GLY A 70 -16.18 0.04 7.13
C GLY A 70 -15.79 -0.72 8.38
N HIS A 71 -14.49 -0.92 8.63
CA HIS A 71 -14.01 -1.77 9.73
C HIS A 71 -12.65 -1.33 10.28
N VAL A 72 -12.25 -1.93 11.40
CA VAL A 72 -10.90 -1.82 11.97
C VAL A 72 -10.28 -3.21 11.96
N SER A 73 -9.11 -3.32 11.34
CA SER A 73 -8.29 -4.52 11.33
C SER A 73 -7.17 -4.41 12.35
N ILE A 74 -6.86 -5.51 13.03
CA ILE A 74 -5.87 -5.59 14.12
C ILE A 74 -4.97 -6.80 13.87
N MET A 75 -3.67 -6.56 13.76
CA MET A 75 -2.63 -7.58 13.54
C MET A 75 -1.50 -7.39 14.58
N ASN A 76 -0.80 -8.47 14.91
CA ASN A 76 0.28 -8.48 15.90
C ASN A 76 1.41 -9.42 15.44
N ASP A 77 2.61 -8.88 15.24
CA ASP A 77 3.81 -9.62 14.76
C ASP A 77 4.74 -10.07 15.90
N GLY A 78 4.29 -9.98 17.16
CA GLY A 78 5.08 -10.21 18.37
C GLY A 78 5.97 -9.02 18.79
N THR A 79 6.12 -7.99 17.95
CA THR A 79 6.92 -6.78 18.20
C THR A 79 6.07 -5.51 18.23
N ASN A 80 5.05 -5.42 17.37
CA ASN A 80 4.16 -4.30 17.14
C ASN A 80 2.72 -4.78 17.01
N ILE A 81 1.79 -3.91 17.41
CA ILE A 81 0.37 -4.01 17.12
C ILE A 81 0.09 -3.04 15.98
N TYR A 82 -0.46 -3.56 14.89
CA TYR A 82 -0.94 -2.80 13.74
C TYR A 82 -2.45 -2.63 13.90
N VAL A 83 -2.94 -1.40 13.84
CA VAL A 83 -4.37 -1.08 13.89
C VAL A 83 -4.74 -0.23 12.69
N THR A 84 -5.38 -0.88 11.70
CA THR A 84 -5.66 -0.33 10.38
C THR A 84 -7.15 -0.07 10.25
N TYR A 85 -7.53 1.20 10.20
CA TYR A 85 -8.90 1.62 9.90
C TYR A 85 -9.15 1.53 8.40
N PHE A 86 -10.34 1.07 8.03
CA PHE A 86 -10.88 1.07 6.67
C PHE A 86 -12.28 1.68 6.68
N ALA A 87 -12.61 2.46 5.65
CA ALA A 87 -13.95 2.95 5.40
C ALA A 87 -14.53 2.27 4.15
N ASP A 88 -15.81 1.94 4.18
CA ASP A 88 -16.52 1.30 3.08
C ASP A 88 -16.78 2.25 1.90
N GLU A 89 -17.24 1.70 0.78
CA GLU A 89 -17.61 2.47 -0.42
C GLU A 89 -18.60 3.61 -0.08
N GLY A 90 -18.22 4.84 -0.43
CA GLY A 90 -18.97 6.06 -0.10
C GLY A 90 -18.77 6.60 1.33
N TRP A 91 -17.89 6.02 2.15
CA TRP A 91 -17.51 6.53 3.47
C TRP A 91 -16.05 7.00 3.51
N PHE A 92 -15.80 8.05 4.29
CA PHE A 92 -14.45 8.59 4.49
C PHE A 92 -14.16 8.89 5.97
N LEU A 93 -12.91 8.68 6.37
CA LEU A 93 -12.39 9.02 7.70
C LEU A 93 -12.02 10.51 7.77
N LYS A 94 -12.48 11.22 8.81
CA LYS A 94 -12.12 12.63 9.10
C LYS A 94 -11.33 12.78 10.41
N GLU A 95 -11.44 11.83 11.34
CA GLU A 95 -10.66 11.80 12.59
C GLU A 95 -10.68 10.37 13.15
N THR A 96 -9.51 9.79 13.46
CA THR A 96 -9.42 8.54 14.24
C THR A 96 -9.05 8.85 15.69
N ASN A 97 -9.63 8.11 16.63
CA ASN A 97 -9.27 8.13 18.04
C ASN A 97 -9.04 6.67 18.44
N LEU A 98 -7.82 6.34 18.86
CA LEU A 98 -7.40 4.99 19.20
C LEU A 98 -6.77 4.94 20.60
N PHE A 99 -7.25 4.00 21.40
CA PHE A 99 -6.57 3.55 22.61
C PHE A 99 -6.11 2.11 22.41
N VAL A 100 -4.84 1.85 22.74
CA VAL A 100 -4.24 0.52 22.87
C VAL A 100 -3.44 0.52 24.17
N GLY A 101 -3.70 -0.46 25.05
CA GLY A 101 -3.01 -0.58 26.35
C GLY A 101 -3.85 -1.35 27.38
N LYS A 102 -3.42 -1.35 28.65
CA LYS A 102 -4.10 -2.08 29.72
C LYS A 102 -5.53 -1.62 29.98
N LYS A 103 -6.37 -2.57 30.39
CA LYS A 103 -7.79 -2.37 30.67
C LYS A 103 -8.08 -1.40 31.81
N GLU A 104 -7.24 -1.39 32.85
CA GLU A 104 -7.31 -0.45 33.97
C GLU A 104 -6.92 0.99 33.60
N ASP A 105 -6.20 1.19 32.49
CA ASP A 105 -5.72 2.50 32.03
C ASP A 105 -6.65 3.16 30.99
N ILE A 106 -7.77 2.51 30.62
CA ILE A 106 -8.78 3.06 29.71
C ILE A 106 -9.28 4.41 30.26
N PRO A 107 -9.16 5.53 29.50
CA PRO A 107 -9.65 6.82 29.95
C PRO A 107 -11.19 6.83 30.01
N LEU A 108 -11.76 6.99 31.21
CA LEU A 108 -13.21 7.04 31.41
C LEU A 108 -13.74 8.45 31.75
N LYS A 109 -15.00 8.68 31.37
CA LYS A 109 -15.88 9.78 31.81
C LYS A 109 -16.50 9.47 33.18
N LYS A 110 -17.31 10.39 33.71
CA LYS A 110 -17.93 10.27 35.06
C LYS A 110 -19.12 9.31 35.13
N ASP A 111 -19.68 8.97 33.99
CA ASP A 111 -20.79 8.05 33.75
C ASP A 111 -20.30 6.62 33.46
N GLY A 112 -18.99 6.45 33.20
CA GLY A 112 -18.37 5.16 32.87
C GLY A 112 -18.08 4.96 31.38
N GLU A 113 -18.44 5.91 30.52
CA GLU A 113 -18.16 5.82 29.08
C GLU A 113 -16.67 6.05 28.77
N PRO A 114 -16.10 5.44 27.71
CA PRO A 114 -14.77 5.78 27.22
C PRO A 114 -14.69 7.25 26.78
N ASP A 115 -13.66 7.94 27.25
CA ASP A 115 -13.42 9.35 26.99
C ASP A 115 -12.43 9.50 25.83
N LYS A 116 -12.96 9.38 24.59
CA LYS A 116 -12.15 9.41 23.36
C LYS A 116 -11.24 10.64 23.24
N ASP A 117 -11.65 11.77 23.83
CA ASP A 117 -10.89 13.03 23.82
C ASP A 117 -9.65 12.99 24.75
N LYS A 118 -9.40 11.85 25.42
CA LYS A 118 -8.20 11.52 26.19
C LYS A 118 -7.44 10.30 25.63
N PHE A 119 -7.85 9.72 24.51
CA PHE A 119 -7.15 8.56 23.94
C PHE A 119 -5.72 8.96 23.52
N PRO A 120 -4.72 8.05 23.67
CA PRO A 120 -3.31 8.37 23.44
C PRO A 120 -2.97 8.63 21.97
N PHE A 121 -3.71 8.04 21.04
CA PHE A 121 -3.50 8.19 19.60
C PHE A 121 -4.74 8.86 18.99
N VAL A 122 -4.57 10.05 18.39
CA VAL A 122 -5.65 10.82 17.76
C VAL A 122 -5.10 11.59 16.56
N ASP A 123 -5.57 11.23 15.37
CA ASP A 123 -5.24 11.92 14.11
C ASP A 123 -6.48 12.53 13.46
N LYS A 124 -6.28 13.64 12.73
CA LYS A 124 -7.35 14.46 12.14
C LYS A 124 -7.04 14.74 10.68
N PHE A 125 -7.95 14.29 9.81
CA PHE A 125 -7.76 14.31 8.37
C PHE A 125 -8.54 15.49 7.77
N ILE A 126 -7.79 16.48 7.30
CA ILE A 126 -8.34 17.64 6.57
C ILE A 126 -9.04 17.13 5.30
N MET A 127 -8.39 16.17 4.66
CA MET A 127 -8.74 15.49 3.41
C MET A 127 -9.55 14.22 3.73
N PRO A 128 -10.50 13.77 2.90
CA PRO A 128 -11.13 12.46 3.06
C PRO A 128 -10.13 11.34 2.77
N ILE A 129 -10.06 10.31 3.63
CA ILE A 129 -9.23 9.11 3.40
C ILE A 129 -10.04 7.85 3.69
N THR A 130 -9.82 6.79 2.93
CA THR A 130 -10.53 5.51 3.07
C THR A 130 -9.78 4.48 3.92
N SER A 131 -8.51 4.71 4.27
CA SER A 131 -7.79 3.90 5.25
C SER A 131 -6.73 4.68 6.02
N TYR A 132 -6.36 4.20 7.21
CA TYR A 132 -5.29 4.77 8.03
C TYR A 132 -4.73 3.74 9.02
N GLU A 133 -3.41 3.65 9.17
CA GLU A 133 -2.75 2.68 10.04
C GLU A 133 -2.00 3.33 11.21
N TYR A 134 -2.15 2.74 12.40
CA TYR A 134 -1.28 2.96 13.55
C TYR A 134 -0.38 1.74 13.76
N VAL A 135 0.94 1.98 13.90
CA VAL A 135 1.92 0.96 14.31
C VAL A 135 2.39 1.25 15.72
N ILE A 136 2.12 0.34 16.65
CA ILE A 136 2.26 0.56 18.10
C ILE A 136 3.19 -0.52 18.68
N PRO A 137 4.44 -0.17 19.06
CA PRO A 137 5.38 -1.14 19.65
C PRO A 137 4.84 -1.75 20.94
N ILE A 138 5.01 -3.06 21.09
CA ILE A 138 4.62 -3.80 22.30
C ILE A 138 5.61 -3.50 23.43
N VAL A 139 5.09 -3.30 24.64
CA VAL A 139 5.91 -3.06 25.84
C VAL A 139 6.14 -4.40 26.55
N GLU A 140 7.40 -4.71 26.86
CA GLU A 140 7.78 -5.94 27.58
C GLU A 140 6.99 -6.07 28.91
N GLY A 141 6.24 -7.16 29.07
CA GLY A 141 5.44 -7.45 30.27
C GLY A 141 4.01 -6.92 30.27
N GLU A 142 3.39 -6.73 29.10
CA GLU A 142 1.95 -6.46 28.95
C GLU A 142 1.22 -7.63 28.27
N ASP A 143 0.97 -8.70 29.04
CA ASP A 143 0.42 -9.97 28.55
C ASP A 143 -0.99 -9.86 27.91
N CYS A 144 -1.73 -8.78 28.16
CA CYS A 144 -2.96 -8.45 27.44
C CYS A 144 -3.16 -6.94 27.26
N TYR A 145 -3.68 -6.54 26.10
CA TYR A 145 -4.02 -5.16 25.74
C TYR A 145 -5.47 -5.06 25.24
N VAL A 146 -6.11 -3.93 25.53
CA VAL A 146 -7.43 -3.56 25.01
C VAL A 146 -7.25 -2.61 23.83
N VAL A 147 -7.91 -2.90 22.71
CA VAL A 147 -8.08 -1.96 21.59
C VAL A 147 -9.46 -1.32 21.68
N LEU A 148 -9.48 0.01 21.60
CA LEU A 148 -10.69 0.85 21.53
C LEU A 148 -10.56 1.83 20.37
N ALA A 149 -11.31 1.59 19.31
CA ALA A 149 -11.25 2.34 18.07
C ALA A 149 -12.54 3.12 17.80
N HIS A 150 -12.42 4.45 17.69
CA HIS A 150 -13.47 5.36 17.24
C HIS A 150 -13.03 6.08 15.96
N ALA A 151 -13.96 6.26 15.02
CA ALA A 151 -13.79 7.07 13.82
C ALA A 151 -14.88 8.14 13.74
N LYS A 152 -14.50 9.36 13.33
CA LYS A 152 -15.41 10.37 12.81
C LYS A 152 -15.44 10.21 11.29
N VAL A 153 -16.63 10.01 10.73
CA VAL A 153 -16.81 9.68 9.31
C VAL A 153 -17.88 10.55 8.64
N ASN A 154 -17.81 10.67 7.32
CA ASN A 154 -18.89 11.19 6.49
C ASN A 154 -19.23 10.19 5.38
N ASN A 155 -20.54 10.04 5.10
CA ASN A 155 -21.05 9.55 3.83
C ASN A 155 -21.69 10.76 3.15
N CYS A 156 -20.81 11.58 2.59
CA CYS A 156 -21.14 12.39 1.44
C CYS A 156 -20.18 11.91 0.37
N ASP A 157 -20.73 11.55 -0.78
CA ASP A 157 -19.99 11.49 -2.03
C ASP A 157 -19.74 12.95 -2.46
N ASP A 158 -18.98 13.66 -1.61
CA ASP A 158 -18.09 14.71 -2.08
C ASP A 158 -17.09 13.92 -2.96
N ASP A 159 -17.28 13.86 -4.27
CA ASP A 159 -16.65 14.84 -5.18
C ASP A 159 -15.88 15.88 -4.35
N VAL A 160 -14.71 15.44 -3.87
CA VAL A 160 -13.95 16.11 -2.81
C VAL A 160 -13.83 17.56 -3.19
N ASP A 161 -14.19 18.51 -2.31
CA ASP A 161 -14.17 19.97 -2.58
C ASP A 161 -12.83 20.36 -3.21
N CYS A 162 -12.83 20.35 -4.55
CA CYS A 162 -11.62 20.26 -5.34
C CYS A 162 -11.34 21.65 -5.82
N GLY A 163 -10.65 22.42 -4.99
CA GLY A 163 -10.29 23.76 -5.37
C GLY A 163 -9.48 23.74 -6.66
N GLU A 164 -9.75 24.74 -7.50
CA GLU A 164 -8.66 25.34 -8.24
C GLU A 164 -7.45 25.47 -7.30
N CYS A 165 -6.26 25.16 -7.81
CA CYS A 165 -5.04 25.34 -7.05
C CYS A 165 -5.00 26.76 -6.44
N ASP A 166 -4.97 26.88 -5.11
CA ASP A 166 -4.66 28.14 -4.44
C ASP A 166 -3.61 27.96 -3.34
N GLY A 167 -2.79 29.00 -3.18
CA GLY A 167 -1.78 29.07 -2.14
C GLY A 167 -0.50 28.30 -2.43
N LYS A 168 -0.33 27.75 -3.64
CA LYS A 168 0.61 26.70 -4.07
C LYS A 168 0.13 25.28 -3.76
N ALA A 169 0.57 24.34 -4.59
CA ALA A 169 0.51 22.91 -4.30
C ALA A 169 1.27 22.56 -3.00
N THR A 170 0.75 21.61 -2.22
CA THR A 170 1.36 21.07 -0.98
C THR A 170 2.07 19.75 -1.21
N ASN A 171 1.48 18.88 -2.03
CA ASN A 171 2.00 17.57 -2.44
C ASN A 171 1.58 17.31 -3.90
N LEU A 172 2.09 16.22 -4.48
CA LEU A 172 1.60 15.60 -5.71
C LEU A 172 1.80 14.08 -5.58
N THR A 173 0.91 13.32 -6.21
CA THR A 173 1.12 11.92 -6.58
C THR A 173 1.12 11.83 -8.10
N LEU A 174 2.17 11.23 -8.65
CA LEU A 174 2.37 11.09 -10.09
C LEU A 174 2.43 9.61 -10.46
N ARG A 175 1.78 9.22 -11.55
CA ARG A 175 2.11 7.96 -12.24
C ARG A 175 3.26 8.21 -13.20
N TYR A 176 4.22 7.29 -13.26
CA TYR A 176 5.27 7.28 -14.27
C TYR A 176 4.81 6.50 -15.50
N ASP A 177 4.62 7.19 -16.63
CA ASP A 177 4.08 6.64 -17.88
C ASP A 177 5.18 6.20 -18.88
N GLY A 178 6.41 5.98 -18.41
CA GLY A 178 7.55 5.54 -19.23
C GLY A 178 7.60 4.03 -19.50
N ASP A 179 8.27 3.64 -20.59
CA ASP A 179 8.34 2.24 -21.08
C ASP A 179 9.07 1.26 -20.14
N THR A 180 9.95 1.74 -19.24
CA THR A 180 10.81 0.92 -18.38
C THR A 180 11.15 1.62 -17.07
N ASP A 181 11.30 0.84 -15.99
CA ASP A 181 11.73 1.28 -14.66
C ASP A 181 12.96 2.21 -14.72
N ALA A 182 12.92 3.33 -14.00
CA ALA A 182 13.93 4.39 -14.08
C ALA A 182 14.13 5.12 -12.74
N VAL A 183 15.25 5.84 -12.59
CA VAL A 183 15.49 6.67 -11.40
C VAL A 183 14.83 8.03 -11.57
N ILE A 184 13.85 8.34 -10.73
CA ILE A 184 13.03 9.56 -10.80
C ILE A 184 13.47 10.54 -9.72
N THR A 185 14.06 11.67 -10.12
CA THR A 185 14.45 12.75 -9.19
C THR A 185 13.52 13.96 -9.33
N VAL A 186 12.81 14.33 -8.27
CA VAL A 186 11.96 15.54 -8.22
C VAL A 186 12.66 16.64 -7.43
N ILE A 187 12.87 17.79 -8.07
CA ILE A 187 13.62 18.93 -7.51
C ILE A 187 12.74 20.19 -7.48
N GLN A 188 12.57 20.79 -6.31
CA GLN A 188 11.95 22.11 -6.19
C GLN A 188 12.90 23.22 -6.67
N LYS A 189 12.37 24.17 -7.48
CA LYS A 189 13.15 25.29 -8.04
C LYS A 189 13.82 26.19 -7.00
N LYS A 190 13.24 26.30 -5.80
CA LYS A 190 13.77 27.13 -4.71
C LYS A 190 14.78 26.31 -3.91
N ASP A 191 15.97 26.89 -3.71
CA ASP A 191 17.10 26.29 -2.98
C ASP A 191 17.58 24.92 -3.51
N ALA A 192 17.09 24.49 -4.70
CA ALA A 192 17.38 23.22 -5.37
C ALA A 192 17.14 21.97 -4.51
N VAL A 193 16.12 22.01 -3.65
CA VAL A 193 15.80 20.91 -2.72
C VAL A 193 15.14 19.74 -3.46
N VAL A 194 15.78 18.58 -3.37
CA VAL A 194 15.21 17.28 -3.80
C VAL A 194 14.09 16.88 -2.82
N VAL A 195 12.97 16.37 -3.34
CA VAL A 195 11.83 15.87 -2.54
C VAL A 195 11.45 14.41 -2.82
N PHE A 196 12.03 13.83 -3.86
CA PHE A 196 11.89 12.42 -4.25
C PHE A 196 13.12 12.06 -5.10
N ASP A 197 13.72 10.88 -4.91
CA ASP A 197 14.93 10.42 -5.62
C ASP A 197 15.07 8.89 -5.53
N GLU A 198 14.11 8.16 -6.10
CA GLU A 198 13.99 6.71 -5.99
C GLU A 198 13.81 6.04 -7.37
N THR A 199 13.86 4.71 -7.42
CA THR A 199 13.56 3.95 -8.65
C THR A 199 12.06 3.67 -8.70
N VAL A 200 11.42 4.05 -9.81
CA VAL A 200 9.98 3.87 -10.03
C VAL A 200 9.78 2.98 -11.25
N ALA A 201 8.93 1.97 -11.13
CA ALA A 201 8.62 1.02 -12.19
C ALA A 201 7.70 1.62 -13.27
N ALA A 202 7.71 1.02 -14.46
CA ALA A 202 6.82 1.44 -15.55
C ALA A 202 5.34 1.31 -15.15
N GLY A 203 4.62 2.44 -15.08
CA GLY A 203 3.21 2.52 -14.66
C GLY A 203 2.97 2.64 -13.14
N GLU A 204 4.02 2.73 -12.32
CA GLU A 204 3.90 2.89 -10.86
C GLU A 204 3.56 4.34 -10.46
N GLU A 205 2.89 4.49 -9.31
CA GLU A 205 2.46 5.77 -8.74
C GLU A 205 3.30 6.12 -7.49
N PHE A 206 3.77 7.36 -7.41
CA PHE A 206 4.63 7.83 -6.31
C PHE A 206 4.25 9.23 -5.82
N SER A 207 4.27 9.43 -4.50
CA SER A 207 3.87 10.67 -3.84
C SER A 207 5.06 11.44 -3.26
N PHE A 208 4.99 12.78 -3.26
CA PHE A 208 5.97 13.62 -2.56
C PHE A 208 5.37 14.91 -2.00
N VAL A 209 5.94 15.37 -0.88
CA VAL A 209 5.48 16.55 -0.12
C VAL A 209 6.44 17.74 -0.26
N GLY A 210 5.88 18.95 -0.23
CA GLY A 210 6.64 20.18 -0.41
C GLY A 210 7.31 20.71 0.86
N THR A 211 8.63 20.93 0.79
CA THR A 211 9.46 21.35 1.93
C THR A 211 9.70 22.87 2.03
N ASP A 212 9.01 23.70 1.25
CA ASP A 212 9.06 25.16 1.41
C ASP A 212 8.35 25.61 2.72
N LYS A 213 8.57 26.86 3.15
CA LYS A 213 8.27 27.39 4.51
C LYS A 213 6.83 27.30 5.05
N LYS A 214 5.90 26.66 4.34
CA LYS A 214 4.51 26.43 4.75
C LYS A 214 4.05 24.97 4.55
N GLY A 215 4.97 24.01 4.36
CA GLY A 215 4.61 22.67 3.88
C GLY A 215 4.09 22.68 2.44
N THR A 216 4.60 23.62 1.63
CA THR A 216 4.21 23.78 0.22
C THR A 216 5.36 23.40 -0.70
N LEU A 217 5.05 23.02 -1.93
CA LEU A 217 6.04 22.91 -2.99
C LEU A 217 6.61 24.29 -3.36
N GLY A 218 7.49 24.33 -4.36
CA GLY A 218 8.12 25.54 -4.89
C GLY A 218 7.13 26.47 -5.61
N THR A 219 7.60 27.24 -6.58
CA THR A 219 6.72 27.80 -7.63
C THR A 219 6.75 26.96 -8.91
N GLU A 220 7.63 25.97 -8.93
CA GLU A 220 7.95 25.10 -10.06
C GLU A 220 8.74 23.92 -9.46
N ILE A 221 8.44 22.71 -9.94
CA ILE A 221 9.31 21.54 -9.78
C ILE A 221 9.92 21.19 -11.13
N THR A 222 11.10 20.59 -11.10
CA THR A 222 11.77 19.97 -12.26
C THR A 222 11.89 18.49 -11.96
N ILE A 223 11.38 17.65 -12.86
CA ILE A 223 11.41 16.19 -12.73
C ILE A 223 12.45 15.64 -13.70
N LYS A 224 13.19 14.63 -13.25
CA LYS A 224 14.22 13.96 -14.02
C LYS A 224 13.95 12.47 -14.13
N VAL A 225 14.32 11.89 -15.26
CA VAL A 225 14.43 10.45 -15.51
C VAL A 225 15.90 10.16 -15.76
N ASP A 226 16.49 9.23 -15.01
CA ASP A 226 17.92 8.87 -15.05
C ASP A 226 18.86 10.09 -14.99
N GLY A 227 18.50 11.08 -14.17
CA GLY A 227 19.25 12.32 -13.98
C GLY A 227 19.11 13.37 -15.09
N VAL A 228 18.52 13.02 -16.25
CA VAL A 228 18.18 13.91 -17.36
C VAL A 228 16.85 14.62 -17.07
N VAL A 229 16.74 15.92 -17.34
CA VAL A 229 15.47 16.65 -17.14
C VAL A 229 14.45 16.19 -18.17
N ASN A 230 13.34 15.63 -17.70
CA ASN A 230 12.21 15.23 -18.52
C ASN A 230 11.20 16.38 -18.63
N THR A 231 10.73 16.90 -17.49
CA THR A 231 9.58 17.83 -17.44
C THR A 231 9.68 18.87 -16.32
N LYS A 232 8.75 19.83 -16.34
CA LYS A 232 8.55 20.86 -15.31
C LYS A 232 7.07 21.10 -15.06
N ILE A 233 6.70 21.29 -13.79
CA ILE A 233 5.31 21.52 -13.38
C ILE A 233 5.24 22.79 -12.50
N HIS A 234 4.34 23.72 -12.83
CA HIS A 234 4.18 25.01 -12.16
C HIS A 234 3.34 24.93 -10.88
N THR A 235 3.96 24.50 -9.79
CA THR A 235 3.35 24.33 -8.47
C THR A 235 2.94 25.64 -7.75
N SER A 236 3.07 26.79 -8.42
CA SER A 236 2.62 28.11 -7.94
C SER A 236 1.12 28.40 -8.07
N CYS A 237 0.32 27.50 -8.65
CA CYS A 237 -1.07 27.78 -9.03
C CYS A 237 -1.23 28.95 -10.01
N SER A 238 -0.22 29.21 -10.84
CA SER A 238 -0.24 30.23 -11.90
C SER A 238 -0.55 29.64 -13.29
N GLN A 239 -0.84 28.35 -13.32
CA GLN A 239 -1.27 27.50 -14.44
C GLN A 239 -2.20 26.44 -13.84
N PRO A 240 -3.12 25.84 -14.62
CA PRO A 240 -3.98 24.75 -14.14
C PRO A 240 -3.16 23.59 -13.57
N LEU A 241 -3.64 23.01 -12.46
CA LEU A 241 -3.21 21.72 -11.93
C LEU A 241 -4.48 20.94 -11.60
N TYR A 242 -4.61 19.76 -12.19
CA TYR A 242 -5.75 18.87 -12.09
C TYR A 242 -5.28 17.41 -12.16
N ILE A 243 -6.06 16.49 -11.59
CA ILE A 243 -5.90 15.05 -11.77
C ILE A 243 -6.19 14.70 -13.23
N GLY A 244 -5.33 13.87 -13.83
CA GLY A 244 -5.28 13.61 -15.26
C GLY A 244 -4.33 14.54 -16.04
N LEU A 245 -3.69 15.53 -15.41
CA LEU A 245 -2.73 16.41 -16.11
C LEU A 245 -1.45 15.65 -16.48
N VAL A 246 -1.22 15.47 -17.78
CA VAL A 246 0.02 14.89 -18.30
C VAL A 246 1.07 15.98 -18.55
N LYS A 247 2.31 15.77 -18.08
CA LYS A 247 3.46 16.65 -18.35
C LYS A 247 4.74 15.85 -18.53
N GLY A 248 5.15 15.61 -19.78
CA GLY A 248 6.24 14.67 -20.08
C GLY A 248 5.77 13.25 -19.80
N ASP A 249 6.64 12.41 -19.24
CA ASP A 249 6.36 10.98 -19.01
C ASP A 249 5.59 10.74 -17.70
N PHE A 250 4.75 11.70 -17.28
CA PHE A 250 4.08 11.70 -15.97
C PHE A 250 2.65 12.23 -16.04
N THR A 251 1.72 11.50 -15.42
CA THR A 251 0.34 11.92 -15.16
C THR A 251 0.17 12.31 -13.68
N ILE A 252 -0.41 13.47 -13.37
CA ILE A 252 -0.90 13.77 -12.01
C ILE A 252 -2.10 12.86 -11.73
N VAL A 253 -2.00 12.00 -10.72
CA VAL A 253 -3.09 11.09 -10.30
C VAL A 253 -3.72 11.53 -8.98
N ASP A 254 -2.99 12.27 -8.15
CA ASP A 254 -3.52 12.98 -6.99
C ASP A 254 -2.67 14.24 -6.70
N GLY A 255 -3.19 15.19 -5.93
CA GLY A 255 -2.46 16.33 -5.44
C GLY A 255 -3.35 17.36 -4.77
N TYR A 256 -2.75 18.15 -3.89
CA TYR A 256 -3.45 19.15 -3.08
C TYR A 256 -2.77 20.51 -3.16
N SER A 257 -3.53 21.57 -2.83
CA SER A 257 -3.06 22.93 -2.64
C SER A 257 -3.38 23.48 -1.26
N ARG A 258 -2.54 24.39 -0.78
CA ARG A 258 -2.55 24.86 0.62
C ARG A 258 -3.84 25.57 1.02
N ASN A 259 -4.56 26.15 0.06
CA ASN A 259 -5.79 26.87 0.30
C ASN A 259 -7.01 26.22 -0.39
N GLY A 260 -6.82 25.52 -1.51
CA GLY A 260 -7.91 24.95 -2.31
C GLY A 260 -8.30 23.50 -1.98
N GLY A 261 -7.52 22.77 -1.19
CA GLY A 261 -7.81 21.34 -0.99
C GLY A 261 -7.28 20.49 -2.15
N GLN A 262 -8.01 19.45 -2.56
CA GLN A 262 -7.58 18.50 -3.59
C GLN A 262 -7.72 19.10 -5.00
N PHE A 263 -7.03 18.55 -5.99
CA PHE A 263 -7.20 18.92 -7.38
C PHE A 263 -8.33 18.11 -8.06
N CYS A 264 -9.20 18.77 -8.83
CA CYS A 264 -10.28 18.08 -9.56
C CYS A 264 -9.73 17.15 -10.64
N THR A 265 -10.54 16.18 -11.08
CA THR A 265 -10.26 15.44 -12.32
C THR A 265 -10.64 16.27 -13.56
N SER A 266 -9.86 16.17 -14.64
CA SER A 266 -10.14 16.92 -15.89
C SER A 266 -11.12 16.22 -16.84
N THR A 267 -12.00 15.35 -16.33
CA THR A 267 -13.04 14.68 -17.12
C THR A 267 -14.35 15.46 -17.13
N THR A 268 -14.27 16.70 -17.61
CA THR A 268 -15.29 17.78 -17.54
C THR A 268 -15.73 18.15 -16.11
N PRO A 269 -15.75 19.44 -15.73
CA PRO A 269 -16.51 19.83 -14.55
C PRO A 269 -17.99 19.45 -14.78
N PRO A 270 -18.76 19.16 -13.71
CA PRO A 270 -20.16 18.80 -13.86
C PRO A 270 -20.90 19.89 -14.65
N PRO A 271 -21.84 19.53 -15.54
CA PRO A 271 -22.59 20.53 -16.30
C PRO A 271 -23.31 21.44 -15.31
N ASN A 272 -22.96 22.72 -15.30
CA ASN A 272 -23.52 23.73 -14.39
C ASN A 272 -25.02 23.93 -14.69
N ASN A 273 -25.83 23.07 -14.10
CA ASN A 273 -27.22 23.29 -13.74
C ASN A 273 -27.35 24.12 -12.44
N ASP A 274 -26.24 24.62 -11.90
CA ASP A 274 -26.28 25.70 -10.93
C ASP A 274 -26.73 26.98 -11.65
N ASP A 275 -27.93 27.46 -11.29
CA ASP A 275 -28.71 28.50 -11.99
C ASP A 275 -28.09 29.91 -11.90
N ASP A 276 -26.87 30.02 -11.36
CA ASP A 276 -26.08 31.24 -11.12
C ASP A 276 -24.70 31.21 -11.80
N CYS A 277 -24.49 30.35 -12.82
CA CYS A 277 -23.35 30.55 -13.73
C CYS A 277 -23.57 31.86 -14.50
N ASP A 278 -22.78 32.89 -14.18
CA ASP A 278 -22.82 34.17 -14.89
C ASP A 278 -21.43 34.82 -14.89
N CYS A 279 -21.09 35.52 -15.96
CA CYS A 279 -19.80 36.19 -16.04
C CYS A 279 -19.83 37.42 -15.13
N GLU A 280 -19.13 37.39 -14.00
CA GLU A 280 -19.00 38.56 -13.12
C GLU A 280 -17.54 38.99 -12.88
N GLY A 281 -17.36 40.29 -12.60
CA GLY A 281 -16.08 40.83 -12.11
C GLY A 281 -14.95 40.94 -13.14
N LYS A 282 -15.22 40.61 -14.42
CA LYS A 282 -14.30 40.35 -15.55
C LYS A 282 -13.68 38.96 -15.53
N VAL A 283 -13.33 38.47 -16.71
CA VAL A 283 -12.62 37.20 -16.94
C VAL A 283 -11.18 37.27 -16.39
N THR A 284 -10.71 36.21 -15.72
CA THR A 284 -9.40 36.08 -15.06
C THR A 284 -8.38 35.37 -15.95
N ASN A 285 -8.78 34.26 -16.57
CA ASN A 285 -8.01 33.38 -17.44
C ASN A 285 -8.88 32.91 -18.63
N LEU A 286 -8.25 32.33 -19.65
CA LEU A 286 -8.91 31.53 -20.68
C LEU A 286 -7.98 30.38 -21.08
N THR A 287 -8.56 29.24 -21.47
CA THR A 287 -7.92 28.19 -22.26
C THR A 287 -8.64 28.10 -23.60
N MET A 288 -7.88 28.05 -24.69
CA MET A 288 -8.41 28.11 -26.04
C MET A 288 -7.73 27.09 -26.96
N THR A 289 -8.51 26.40 -27.79
CA THR A 289 -8.00 25.64 -28.94
C THR A 289 -7.61 26.60 -30.06
N TYR A 290 -6.50 26.33 -30.76
CA TYR A 290 -6.14 27.03 -32.00
C TYR A 290 -6.69 26.30 -33.23
N ASP A 291 -7.78 26.84 -33.81
CA ASP A 291 -8.52 26.27 -34.94
C ASP A 291 -7.86 26.54 -36.30
N GLY A 292 -6.53 26.52 -36.37
CA GLY A 292 -5.76 26.78 -37.58
C GLY A 292 -5.32 25.52 -38.33
N ASP A 293 -5.25 25.58 -39.66
CA ASP A 293 -4.77 24.47 -40.52
C ASP A 293 -3.26 24.17 -40.35
N THR A 294 -2.48 25.09 -39.76
CA THR A 294 -1.03 24.99 -39.58
C THR A 294 -0.55 25.75 -38.34
N ASP A 295 0.44 25.18 -37.67
CA ASP A 295 1.21 25.73 -36.54
C ASP A 295 1.59 27.22 -36.76
N ALA A 296 1.45 28.03 -35.72
CA ALA A 296 1.66 29.47 -35.83
C ALA A 296 2.11 30.14 -34.51
N LEU A 297 2.77 31.29 -34.63
CA LEU A 297 3.03 32.16 -33.48
C LEU A 297 1.72 32.86 -33.07
N ILE A 298 1.18 32.48 -31.91
CA ILE A 298 -0.03 33.10 -31.35
C ILE A 298 0.38 34.16 -30.33
N THR A 299 -0.08 35.39 -30.50
CA THR A 299 0.16 36.49 -29.56
C THR A 299 -1.17 36.96 -28.96
N VAL A 300 -1.30 36.93 -27.63
CA VAL A 300 -2.45 37.50 -26.91
C VAL A 300 -2.02 38.74 -26.14
N LYS A 301 -2.76 39.84 -26.32
CA LYS A 301 -2.55 41.12 -25.64
C LYS A 301 -3.78 41.60 -24.88
N GLN A 302 -3.56 42.26 -23.76
CA GLN A 302 -4.59 43.03 -23.07
C GLN A 302 -4.71 44.42 -23.68
N LYS A 303 -5.95 44.89 -23.94
CA LYS A 303 -6.22 46.24 -24.47
C LYS A 303 -5.66 47.38 -23.60
N LYS A 304 -5.54 47.14 -22.29
CA LYS A 304 -4.94 48.07 -21.36
C LYS A 304 -3.41 47.98 -21.46
N ASP A 305 -2.78 49.12 -21.76
CA ASP A 305 -1.33 49.30 -21.82
C ASP A 305 -0.60 48.38 -22.84
N ASP A 306 -1.34 47.76 -23.78
CA ASP A 306 -0.87 46.84 -24.84
C ASP A 306 -0.03 45.65 -24.33
N VAL A 307 -0.32 45.19 -23.10
CA VAL A 307 0.47 44.15 -22.42
C VAL A 307 0.28 42.80 -23.10
N VAL A 308 1.36 42.26 -23.66
CA VAL A 308 1.45 40.87 -24.12
C VAL A 308 1.40 39.93 -22.91
N ILE A 309 0.47 38.97 -22.92
CA ILE A 309 0.29 37.95 -21.86
C ILE A 309 0.51 36.52 -22.35
N PHE A 310 0.51 36.31 -23.66
CA PHE A 310 0.90 35.05 -24.31
C PHE A 310 1.60 35.37 -25.64
N ASN A 311 2.68 34.65 -25.97
CA ASN A 311 3.42 34.82 -27.23
C ASN A 311 4.30 33.58 -27.52
N GLU A 312 3.68 32.47 -27.90
CA GLU A 312 4.35 31.19 -28.16
C GLU A 312 3.87 30.57 -29.48
N ASN A 313 4.61 29.61 -30.01
CA ASN A 313 4.15 28.84 -31.18
C ASN A 313 3.17 27.79 -30.68
N VAL A 314 1.99 27.73 -31.30
CA VAL A 314 0.93 26.76 -30.98
C VAL A 314 0.69 25.93 -32.24
N ASP A 315 0.66 24.61 -32.07
CA ASP A 315 0.49 23.67 -33.17
C ASP A 315 -0.99 23.58 -33.61
N ALA A 316 -1.22 23.09 -34.83
CA ALA A 316 -2.59 23.03 -35.40
C ALA A 316 -3.54 22.15 -34.55
N GLY A 317 -4.55 22.78 -33.91
CA GLY A 317 -5.49 22.12 -33.02
C GLY A 317 -5.01 21.95 -31.56
N GLU A 318 -3.88 22.54 -31.17
CA GLU A 318 -3.39 22.53 -29.79
C GLU A 318 -4.19 23.52 -28.89
N GLU A 319 -4.28 23.21 -27.61
CA GLU A 319 -4.86 24.09 -26.58
C GLU A 319 -3.78 24.90 -25.85
N PHE A 320 -4.05 26.19 -25.63
CA PHE A 320 -3.17 27.09 -24.90
C PHE A 320 -3.94 27.96 -23.90
N SER A 321 -3.33 28.18 -22.72
CA SER A 321 -3.95 28.94 -21.61
C SER A 321 -3.18 30.22 -21.29
N PHE A 322 -3.89 31.27 -20.86
CA PHE A 322 -3.27 32.52 -20.42
C PHE A 322 -4.06 33.22 -19.31
N VAL A 323 -3.34 33.94 -18.44
CA VAL A 323 -3.89 34.61 -17.24
C VAL A 323 -3.68 36.12 -17.32
N GLY A 324 -4.67 36.90 -16.92
CA GLY A 324 -4.68 38.35 -17.06
C GLY A 324 -3.98 39.13 -15.94
N THR A 325 -3.20 40.13 -16.32
CA THR A 325 -2.37 40.93 -15.41
C THR A 325 -3.04 42.19 -14.85
N ASP A 326 -4.20 42.63 -15.38
CA ASP A 326 -4.94 43.81 -14.88
C ASP A 326 -5.65 43.49 -13.57
N LYS A 327 -4.90 43.52 -12.45
CA LYS A 327 -5.38 43.16 -11.10
C LYS A 327 -5.90 41.72 -11.00
N GLY A 328 -5.24 40.79 -11.71
CA GLY A 328 -5.68 39.40 -11.86
C GLY A 328 -6.86 39.23 -12.81
N THR A 329 -7.01 40.11 -13.82
CA THR A 329 -8.06 39.99 -14.85
C THR A 329 -7.48 40.25 -16.24
N LEU A 330 -8.13 39.67 -17.25
CA LEU A 330 -7.84 39.90 -18.67
C LEU A 330 -8.16 41.34 -19.13
N GLY A 331 -8.67 42.20 -18.23
CA GLY A 331 -8.97 43.59 -18.53
C GLY A 331 -10.42 43.75 -18.98
N THR A 332 -10.67 44.58 -19.98
CA THR A 332 -12.01 44.70 -20.58
C THR A 332 -12.14 43.96 -21.90
N GLU A 333 -11.01 43.71 -22.57
CA GLU A 333 -10.92 43.25 -23.94
C GLU A 333 -9.48 42.77 -24.19
N ILE A 334 -9.34 41.67 -24.93
CA ILE A 334 -8.06 41.12 -25.39
C ILE A 334 -8.01 41.09 -26.92
N TYR A 335 -6.80 41.15 -27.47
CA TYR A 335 -6.52 41.00 -28.90
C TYR A 335 -5.71 39.72 -29.13
N LEU A 336 -6.12 38.92 -30.10
CA LEU A 336 -5.42 37.71 -30.51
C LEU A 336 -4.89 37.88 -31.93
N SER A 337 -3.60 37.62 -32.11
CA SER A 337 -2.90 37.70 -33.40
C SER A 337 -2.27 36.36 -33.77
N ILE A 338 -2.23 36.07 -35.07
CA ILE A 338 -1.59 34.90 -35.68
C ILE A 338 -0.44 35.41 -36.54
N ASN A 339 0.78 34.93 -36.29
CA ASN A 339 2.01 35.32 -37.01
C ASN A 339 2.24 36.85 -37.08
N GLY A 340 1.70 37.60 -36.11
CA GLY A 340 1.78 39.05 -35.99
C GLY A 340 0.57 39.83 -36.53
N ASP A 341 -0.24 39.23 -37.40
CA ASP A 341 -1.47 39.86 -37.91
C ASP A 341 -2.63 39.63 -36.93
N GLN A 342 -3.41 40.68 -36.63
CA GLN A 342 -4.53 40.59 -35.68
C GLN A 342 -5.68 39.77 -36.29
N ASN A 343 -6.02 38.65 -35.64
CA ASN A 343 -7.07 37.72 -36.06
C ASN A 343 -8.43 38.11 -35.46
N THR A 344 -8.49 38.36 -34.14
CA THR A 344 -9.75 38.69 -33.46
C THR A 344 -9.56 39.59 -32.22
N ALA A 345 -10.68 39.98 -31.60
CA ALA A 345 -10.75 40.60 -30.28
C ALA A 345 -11.88 39.95 -29.47
N ILE A 346 -11.66 39.74 -28.16
CA ILE A 346 -12.66 39.15 -27.25
C ILE A 346 -12.92 40.10 -26.09
N HIS A 347 -14.20 40.33 -25.77
CA HIS A 347 -14.61 41.25 -24.70
C HIS A 347 -14.62 40.53 -23.35
N THR A 348 -13.58 40.74 -22.53
CA THR A 348 -13.37 40.05 -21.25
C THR A 348 -13.97 40.78 -20.05
N SER A 349 -14.78 41.82 -20.29
CA SER A 349 -15.44 42.64 -19.26
C SER A 349 -16.72 42.06 -18.67
N CYS A 350 -17.17 40.89 -19.12
CA CYS A 350 -18.50 40.33 -18.84
C CYS A 350 -19.69 41.24 -19.24
N SER A 351 -19.46 42.30 -20.03
CA SER A 351 -20.52 43.19 -20.53
C SER A 351 -21.05 42.78 -21.91
N GLN A 352 -20.66 41.58 -22.37
CA GLN A 352 -21.07 40.90 -23.60
C GLN A 352 -20.99 39.39 -23.29
N PRO A 353 -21.80 38.52 -23.94
CA PRO A 353 -21.73 37.09 -23.73
C PRO A 353 -20.33 36.54 -24.04
N ILE A 354 -19.80 35.74 -23.11
CA ILE A 354 -18.60 34.92 -23.26
C ILE A 354 -18.84 33.63 -22.49
N TYR A 355 -18.58 32.48 -23.13
CA TYR A 355 -18.98 31.16 -22.65
C TYR A 355 -18.05 30.07 -23.24
N ILE A 356 -17.98 28.91 -22.58
CA ILE A 356 -17.30 27.72 -23.10
C ILE A 356 -18.04 27.23 -24.34
N GLY A 357 -17.29 26.90 -25.39
CA GLY A 357 -17.77 26.66 -26.75
C GLY A 357 -17.89 27.92 -27.62
N MET A 358 -17.60 29.12 -27.10
CA MET A 358 -17.59 30.34 -27.91
C MET A 358 -16.40 30.35 -28.89
N THR A 359 -16.69 30.40 -30.18
CA THR A 359 -15.70 30.61 -31.24
C THR A 359 -15.48 32.10 -31.53
N SER A 360 -14.23 32.51 -31.75
CA SER A 360 -13.87 33.87 -32.14
C SER A 360 -12.64 33.86 -33.04
N GLY A 361 -12.82 34.23 -34.31
CA GLY A 361 -11.75 34.20 -35.31
C GLY A 361 -11.33 32.76 -35.62
N SER A 362 -10.10 32.39 -35.24
CA SER A 362 -9.55 31.04 -35.37
C SER A 362 -9.24 30.40 -34.02
N PHE A 363 -10.08 30.69 -33.01
CA PHE A 363 -9.92 30.20 -31.65
C PHE A 363 -11.26 29.83 -31.02
N THR A 364 -11.28 28.73 -30.28
CA THR A 364 -12.44 28.23 -29.52
C THR A 364 -12.14 28.29 -28.04
N ILE A 365 -12.99 28.93 -27.23
CA ILE A 365 -12.88 28.88 -25.76
C ILE A 365 -13.32 27.50 -25.30
N VAL A 366 -12.41 26.75 -24.67
CA VAL A 366 -12.69 25.43 -24.08
C VAL A 366 -12.79 25.48 -22.55
N ASP A 367 -12.15 26.47 -21.91
CA ASP A 367 -12.27 26.74 -20.48
C ASP A 367 -11.99 28.24 -20.18
N GLY A 368 -12.45 28.72 -19.04
CA GLY A 368 -12.17 30.08 -18.57
C GLY A 368 -13.03 30.49 -17.37
N TYR A 369 -12.49 31.39 -16.56
CA TYR A 369 -13.08 31.81 -15.29
C TYR A 369 -13.31 33.33 -15.23
N SER A 370 -14.33 33.73 -14.48
CA SER A 370 -14.67 35.10 -14.13
C SER A 370 -14.32 35.38 -12.67
N LYS A 371 -14.03 36.64 -12.34
CA LYS A 371 -13.44 37.02 -11.06
C LYS A 371 -14.37 36.86 -9.85
N ASN A 372 -15.68 36.96 -10.08
CA ASN A 372 -16.68 36.87 -9.03
C ASN A 372 -17.65 35.69 -9.24
N GLY A 373 -17.89 35.26 -10.49
CA GLY A 373 -18.93 34.28 -10.85
C GLY A 373 -18.38 32.91 -11.27
N GLY A 374 -17.18 32.55 -10.81
CA GLY A 374 -16.59 31.23 -11.10
C GLY A 374 -16.36 30.97 -12.59
N GLN A 375 -16.51 29.72 -13.01
CA GLN A 375 -16.28 29.29 -14.39
C GLN A 375 -17.34 29.86 -15.35
N LEU A 376 -16.94 30.13 -16.61
CA LEU A 376 -17.87 30.55 -17.65
C LEU A 376 -18.80 29.39 -18.05
N CYS A 377 -20.11 29.65 -18.16
CA CYS A 377 -21.10 28.66 -18.61
C CYS A 377 -20.73 27.99 -19.95
N THR A 378 -21.20 26.77 -20.16
CA THR A 378 -21.29 26.16 -21.50
C THR A 378 -22.41 26.80 -22.32
N GLY A 379 -22.13 27.21 -23.56
CA GLY A 379 -23.08 27.92 -24.43
C GLY A 379 -24.17 27.06 -25.08
N ASP A 380 -24.95 26.30 -24.32
CA ASP A 380 -26.02 25.45 -24.87
C ASP A 380 -27.37 26.18 -24.99
N ASN A 381 -28.20 25.77 -25.95
CA ASN A 381 -29.28 26.58 -26.52
C ASN A 381 -30.63 25.86 -26.51
N SER A 382 -31.10 25.47 -25.33
CA SER A 382 -32.45 24.90 -25.16
C SER A 382 -33.15 25.41 -23.90
N ASN A 383 -34.42 25.82 -24.05
CA ASN A 383 -35.28 26.15 -22.92
C ASN A 383 -35.81 24.86 -22.30
N ILE A 384 -35.35 24.49 -21.11
CA ILE A 384 -36.11 23.64 -20.19
C ILE A 384 -36.12 24.33 -18.83
N ARG A 385 -37.31 24.79 -18.42
CA ARG A 385 -37.63 24.97 -17.00
C ARG A 385 -38.29 23.68 -16.55
N GLU A 386 -37.72 22.98 -15.59
CA GLU A 386 -38.46 22.01 -14.79
C GLU A 386 -38.49 22.45 -13.33
N GLU A 387 -39.71 22.49 -12.80
CA GLU A 387 -40.06 22.93 -11.46
C GLU A 387 -39.88 21.73 -10.52
N TYR A 388 -38.68 21.59 -9.95
CA TYR A 388 -38.34 20.49 -9.04
C TYR A 388 -38.73 20.77 -7.58
N ASP A 389 -39.03 19.70 -6.84
CA ASP A 389 -39.82 19.71 -5.60
C ASP A 389 -38.93 19.64 -4.34
N ASP A 390 -38.93 20.72 -3.54
CA ASP A 390 -38.19 20.85 -2.27
C ASP A 390 -38.59 19.76 -1.25
N SER A 391 -37.87 18.63 -1.26
CA SER A 391 -38.16 17.46 -0.41
C SER A 391 -36.92 16.92 0.34
N GLU A 392 -36.32 17.80 1.13
CA GLU A 392 -35.34 17.50 2.21
C GLU A 392 -34.15 16.60 1.83
N GLU A 393 -33.25 17.11 1.01
CA GLU A 393 -31.90 16.55 0.86
C GLU A 393 -31.12 16.69 2.19
N GLU A 394 -30.70 15.56 2.77
CA GLU A 394 -30.12 15.53 4.12
C GLU A 394 -28.64 15.98 4.12
N LYS A 395 -28.45 17.31 4.14
CA LYS A 395 -27.14 18.00 4.22
C LYS A 395 -26.11 17.26 5.07
N CYS A 396 -24.90 17.15 4.53
CA CYS A 396 -23.74 16.46 5.11
C CYS A 396 -23.60 16.66 6.63
N LYS A 397 -23.62 15.53 7.34
CA LYS A 397 -23.43 15.45 8.79
C LYS A 397 -22.31 14.48 9.11
N ASP A 398 -21.30 15.00 9.81
CA ASP A 398 -20.36 14.20 10.58
C ASP A 398 -21.10 13.13 11.39
N LYS A 399 -20.72 11.86 11.22
CA LYS A 399 -21.17 10.76 12.07
C LYS A 399 -20.01 10.29 12.95
N SER A 400 -20.34 9.82 14.14
CA SER A 400 -19.42 9.13 15.05
C SER A 400 -19.69 7.63 14.90
N ALA A 401 -18.63 6.88 14.61
CA ALA A 401 -18.61 5.44 14.44
C ALA A 401 -17.63 4.81 15.44
N TRP A 402 -17.97 3.62 15.92
CA TRP A 402 -17.18 2.84 16.86
C TRP A 402 -17.05 1.41 16.34
N ALA A 403 -15.90 0.79 16.57
CA ALA A 403 -15.68 -0.60 16.24
C ALA A 403 -16.60 -1.51 17.10
N ASP A 404 -17.16 -2.56 16.51
CA ASP A 404 -17.95 -3.59 17.18
C ASP A 404 -17.16 -4.91 17.24
N GLY A 405 -17.12 -5.49 18.44
CA GLY A 405 -16.30 -6.64 18.78
C GLY A 405 -17.02 -7.51 19.79
N GLY A 406 -17.37 -8.73 19.37
CA GLY A 406 -18.33 -9.61 20.07
C GLY A 406 -17.92 -10.20 21.42
N ILE A 407 -17.05 -9.55 22.21
CA ILE A 407 -16.58 -10.02 23.52
C ILE A 407 -17.45 -9.43 24.64
N ILE A 408 -18.38 -10.24 25.15
CA ILE A 408 -19.41 -9.81 26.10
C ILE A 408 -18.87 -9.69 27.54
N PHE A 409 -18.37 -8.51 27.92
CA PHE A 409 -18.08 -8.19 29.32
C PHE A 409 -19.36 -7.93 30.15
N LYS A 410 -19.91 -8.99 30.74
CA LYS A 410 -20.79 -8.89 31.93
C LYS A 410 -19.95 -8.26 33.05
N GLU A 411 -20.25 -7.07 33.58
CA GLU A 411 -21.52 -6.68 34.20
C GLU A 411 -21.85 -5.16 34.13
N TYR A 412 -21.04 -4.32 33.45
CA TYR A 412 -21.12 -2.84 33.60
C TYR A 412 -21.16 -1.98 32.33
N PHE A 413 -21.35 -2.55 31.14
CA PHE A 413 -21.54 -1.78 29.90
C PHE A 413 -22.96 -1.94 29.33
N ASP A 414 -23.52 -0.82 28.87
CA ASP A 414 -24.86 -0.69 28.28
C ASP A 414 -24.74 -0.88 26.76
N THR A 415 -25.00 -2.11 26.31
CA THR A 415 -24.81 -2.58 24.92
C THR A 415 -25.66 -1.83 23.89
N ASP A 416 -26.72 -1.16 24.33
CA ASP A 416 -27.70 -0.53 23.44
C ASP A 416 -27.26 0.91 23.03
N LYS A 417 -25.95 1.23 23.11
CA LYS A 417 -25.42 2.59 22.82
C LYS A 417 -24.08 2.67 22.09
N TRP A 418 -23.05 1.92 22.52
CA TRP A 418 -21.65 2.20 22.13
C TRP A 418 -20.93 0.94 21.66
N GLY A 419 -20.03 1.10 20.66
CA GLY A 419 -19.18 0.02 20.16
C GLY A 419 -18.17 -0.48 21.20
N LEU A 420 -17.62 -1.66 20.95
CA LEU A 420 -17.09 -2.57 21.97
C LEU A 420 -15.56 -2.64 22.01
N VAL A 421 -15.09 -3.31 23.07
CA VAL A 421 -13.69 -3.59 23.38
C VAL A 421 -13.27 -4.91 22.74
N GLY A 422 -12.20 -4.88 21.95
CA GLY A 422 -11.38 -6.08 21.72
C GLY A 422 -10.32 -6.18 22.82
N GLU A 423 -10.33 -7.26 23.61
CA GLU A 423 -9.28 -7.57 24.57
C GLU A 423 -8.41 -8.69 23.99
N TYR A 424 -7.18 -8.33 23.64
CA TYR A 424 -6.22 -9.18 22.95
C TYR A 424 -5.12 -9.55 23.91
N CYS A 425 -5.04 -10.84 24.27
CA CYS A 425 -3.91 -11.34 25.02
C CYS A 425 -2.76 -11.72 24.09
N LEU A 426 -1.56 -11.33 24.51
CA LEU A 426 -0.36 -12.09 24.26
C LEU A 426 -0.46 -13.41 25.05
N GLU A 427 -1.43 -14.26 24.67
CA GLU A 427 -1.30 -15.68 24.96
C GLU A 427 0.06 -16.10 24.43
N GLU A 428 0.92 -16.56 25.35
CA GLU A 428 2.13 -17.30 25.01
C GLU A 428 1.69 -18.42 24.08
N CYS A 429 2.34 -18.56 22.93
CA CYS A 429 2.03 -19.62 21.99
C CYS A 429 2.48 -20.96 22.60
N GLU A 430 1.64 -21.56 23.46
CA GLU A 430 1.85 -22.87 24.08
C GLU A 430 1.75 -23.97 23.02
N LEU A 431 2.76 -24.02 22.16
CA LEU A 431 2.96 -25.08 21.20
C LEU A 431 3.10 -26.40 21.95
N VAL A 432 2.51 -27.45 21.39
CA VAL A 432 2.67 -28.82 21.86
C VAL A 432 3.36 -29.66 20.80
N ILE A 433 4.20 -30.59 21.26
CA ILE A 433 5.03 -31.46 20.44
C ILE A 433 4.63 -32.92 20.61
N ALA A 434 4.37 -33.61 19.51
CA ALA A 434 4.02 -35.02 19.49
C ALA A 434 4.71 -35.73 18.32
N PHE A 435 5.17 -36.96 18.54
CA PHE A 435 5.98 -37.68 17.57
C PHE A 435 5.65 -39.17 17.54
N LYS A 436 5.69 -39.74 16.33
CA LYS A 436 5.70 -41.19 16.11
C LYS A 436 6.71 -41.55 15.01
N ALA A 437 7.49 -42.60 15.21
CA ALA A 437 8.25 -43.22 14.13
C ALA A 437 8.18 -44.75 14.17
N PHE A 438 8.22 -45.35 12.99
CA PHE A 438 8.45 -46.79 12.84
C PHE A 438 9.91 -47.13 13.16
N MET A 439 10.08 -48.28 13.83
CA MET A 439 11.36 -48.87 14.22
C MET A 439 11.55 -50.19 13.46
N THR A 440 12.74 -50.77 13.52
CA THR A 440 13.07 -52.08 12.91
C THR A 440 12.18 -53.25 13.33
N THR A 441 11.49 -53.18 14.48
CA THR A 441 10.63 -54.25 14.99
C THR A 441 9.25 -53.83 15.50
N ASP A 442 9.00 -52.52 15.66
CA ASP A 442 7.80 -51.97 16.29
C ASP A 442 7.68 -50.46 15.94
N PHE A 443 7.07 -49.62 16.78
CA PHE A 443 7.12 -48.16 16.66
C PHE A 443 7.31 -47.46 18.02
N ALA A 444 7.89 -46.25 17.99
CA ALA A 444 8.08 -45.40 19.15
C ALA A 444 7.17 -44.16 19.08
N ILE A 445 6.69 -43.69 20.24
CA ILE A 445 5.76 -42.54 20.38
C ILE A 445 6.12 -41.64 21.56
N THR A 446 5.66 -40.39 21.53
CA THR A 446 5.45 -39.58 22.73
C THR A 446 4.27 -40.13 23.57
N SER A 447 4.45 -40.23 24.89
CA SER A 447 3.57 -40.98 25.82
C SER A 447 3.58 -40.40 27.24
N GLY A 448 2.45 -40.40 27.95
CA GLY A 448 2.37 -39.96 29.35
C GLY A 448 2.55 -38.45 29.58
N GLY A 449 2.19 -37.62 28.59
CA GLY A 449 2.17 -36.17 28.72
C GLY A 449 0.88 -35.61 29.35
N PRO A 450 0.65 -34.28 29.26
CA PRO A 450 -0.55 -33.65 29.80
C PRO A 450 -1.85 -34.27 29.26
N GLY A 451 -2.92 -34.25 30.07
CA GLY A 451 -4.19 -34.89 29.75
C GLY A 451 -4.22 -36.42 29.83
N ASN A 452 -3.07 -37.12 29.72
CA ASN A 452 -2.95 -38.58 29.76
C ASN A 452 -3.95 -39.31 28.84
N ILE A 453 -4.10 -38.80 27.61
CA ILE A 453 -4.98 -39.34 26.57
C ILE A 453 -4.44 -40.65 25.97
N ASP A 454 -5.35 -41.56 25.63
CA ASP A 454 -5.00 -42.89 25.12
C ASP A 454 -4.36 -42.83 23.73
N PHE A 455 -3.18 -43.44 23.62
CA PHE A 455 -2.37 -43.61 22.41
C PHE A 455 -1.93 -42.31 21.70
N LEU A 456 -0.60 -42.06 21.72
CA LEU A 456 0.07 -40.86 21.21
C LEU A 456 -0.33 -39.60 22.01
N ALA A 457 0.45 -39.28 23.04
CA ALA A 457 0.31 -38.07 23.83
C ALA A 457 1.26 -36.98 23.32
N TYR A 458 0.93 -35.71 23.56
CA TYR A 458 1.81 -34.57 23.32
C TYR A 458 2.62 -34.22 24.57
N TYR A 459 3.63 -33.37 24.41
CA TYR A 459 4.32 -32.63 25.47
C TYR A 459 4.26 -31.13 25.18
N ASN A 460 4.51 -30.25 26.16
CA ASN A 460 4.74 -28.84 25.88
C ASN A 460 6.03 -28.70 25.03
N PHE A 461 6.00 -27.86 24.01
CA PHE A 461 7.19 -27.49 23.24
C PHE A 461 8.09 -26.60 24.11
N ALA A 462 9.37 -26.97 24.21
CA ALA A 462 10.30 -26.31 25.12
C ALA A 462 11.70 -26.22 24.48
N PRO A 463 12.05 -25.08 23.86
CA PRO A 463 13.37 -24.86 23.29
C PRO A 463 14.50 -25.09 24.29
N ASN A 464 15.55 -25.79 23.87
CA ASN A 464 16.71 -26.20 24.66
C ASN A 464 16.42 -27.11 25.87
N TYR A 465 15.20 -27.63 26.02
CA TYR A 465 14.86 -28.58 27.08
C TYR A 465 15.19 -30.03 26.68
N MET A 466 15.93 -30.72 27.55
CA MET A 466 16.16 -32.16 27.48
C MET A 466 15.48 -32.85 28.67
N GLY A 467 14.47 -33.67 28.40
CA GLY A 467 13.75 -34.41 29.44
C GLY A 467 12.56 -35.23 28.93
N HIS A 468 11.98 -34.83 27.80
CA HIS A 468 10.94 -35.61 27.13
C HIS A 468 11.52 -36.88 26.49
N LYS A 469 10.91 -38.02 26.83
CA LYS A 469 11.27 -39.35 26.30
C LYS A 469 10.28 -39.78 25.24
N ILE A 470 10.76 -40.53 24.25
CA ILE A 470 9.90 -41.37 23.41
C ILE A 470 9.91 -42.80 23.95
N TYR A 471 8.79 -43.50 23.79
CA TYR A 471 8.55 -44.82 24.37
C TYR A 471 8.13 -45.83 23.30
N LEU A 472 8.60 -47.06 23.44
CA LEU A 472 8.19 -48.20 22.64
C LEU A 472 6.77 -48.61 23.06
N ASN A 473 5.79 -48.57 22.16
CA ASN A 473 4.42 -48.96 22.51
C ASN A 473 3.85 -50.05 21.60
N SER A 474 3.85 -51.27 22.10
CA SER A 474 3.26 -52.43 21.45
C SER A 474 1.74 -52.59 21.65
N ASP A 475 1.09 -51.73 22.46
CA ASP A 475 -0.35 -51.80 22.76
C ASP A 475 -1.06 -50.50 22.36
N TYR A 476 -1.92 -50.60 21.35
CA TYR A 476 -2.66 -49.48 20.77
C TYR A 476 -3.74 -48.88 21.69
N LEU A 477 -3.93 -49.43 22.90
CA LEU A 477 -5.06 -49.10 23.79
C LEU A 477 -4.66 -48.32 25.05
N ASN A 478 -3.37 -48.17 25.36
CA ASN A 478 -2.92 -47.53 26.61
C ASN A 478 -1.61 -46.76 26.42
N SER A 479 -1.34 -45.77 27.28
CA SER A 479 -0.03 -45.13 27.42
C SER A 479 0.97 -46.06 28.13
N ASN A 480 2.00 -46.52 27.42
CA ASN A 480 3.13 -47.24 28.01
C ASN A 480 4.30 -46.27 28.27
N THR A 481 4.81 -46.24 29.50
CA THR A 481 5.97 -45.43 29.91
C THR A 481 7.08 -46.25 30.59
N ASP A 482 6.93 -47.58 30.68
CA ASP A 482 7.93 -48.49 31.25
C ASP A 482 9.08 -48.79 30.26
N ASN A 483 8.92 -48.43 28.98
CA ASN A 483 9.79 -48.84 27.87
C ASN A 483 10.33 -47.63 27.08
N PRO A 484 11.17 -46.76 27.68
CA PRO A 484 11.78 -45.64 26.95
C PRO A 484 12.68 -46.15 25.81
N VAL A 485 12.76 -45.35 24.74
CA VAL A 485 13.60 -45.60 23.54
C VAL A 485 14.73 -44.60 23.46
N GLY A 486 14.46 -43.33 23.75
CA GLY A 486 15.42 -42.23 23.69
C GLY A 486 14.73 -40.90 23.93
N ASN A 487 15.39 -39.80 23.57
CA ASN A 487 14.94 -38.45 23.86
C ASN A 487 14.31 -37.77 22.64
N ILE A 488 13.47 -36.76 22.89
CA ILE A 488 13.15 -35.69 21.93
C ILE A 488 13.71 -34.37 22.49
N VAL A 489 14.40 -33.61 21.64
CA VAL A 489 15.13 -32.38 21.98
C VAL A 489 14.82 -31.32 20.93
N VAL A 490 14.48 -30.11 21.40
CA VAL A 490 14.28 -28.92 20.55
C VAL A 490 15.50 -28.01 20.70
N SER A 491 16.15 -27.66 19.60
CA SER A 491 17.33 -26.76 19.60
C SER A 491 17.67 -26.34 18.18
N ASP A 492 18.03 -25.08 17.96
CA ASP A 492 18.83 -24.67 16.79
C ASP A 492 20.16 -25.44 16.81
N LEU A 493 20.37 -26.32 15.82
CA LEU A 493 21.53 -27.22 15.74
C LEU A 493 22.61 -26.76 14.76
N ASP A 494 22.26 -25.98 13.73
CA ASP A 494 23.22 -25.53 12.70
C ASP A 494 23.45 -24.01 12.65
N ASN A 495 22.71 -23.24 13.45
CA ASN A 495 22.78 -21.79 13.64
C ASN A 495 22.24 -20.99 12.45
N ASP A 496 21.25 -21.53 11.70
CA ASP A 496 20.49 -20.77 10.69
C ASP A 496 19.38 -19.89 11.28
N GLY A 497 19.00 -20.11 12.54
CA GLY A 497 18.02 -19.33 13.30
C GLY A 497 16.62 -19.95 13.41
N LEU A 498 16.41 -21.14 12.83
CA LEU A 498 15.20 -21.95 12.99
C LEU A 498 15.40 -23.04 14.06
N TRP A 499 14.33 -23.70 14.51
CA TRP A 499 14.44 -24.79 15.49
C TRP A 499 14.47 -26.19 14.85
N GLU A 500 15.48 -27.01 15.18
CA GLU A 500 15.43 -28.45 14.94
C GLU A 500 14.73 -29.19 16.07
N VAL A 501 13.95 -30.21 15.69
CA VAL A 501 13.51 -31.29 16.57
C VAL A 501 14.33 -32.54 16.28
N LYS A 502 15.24 -32.87 17.20
CA LYS A 502 16.02 -34.11 17.17
C LYS A 502 15.38 -35.18 18.03
N VAL A 503 15.23 -36.38 17.48
CA VAL A 503 14.75 -37.57 18.20
C VAL A 503 15.81 -38.68 18.13
N ASP A 504 16.17 -39.29 19.26
CA ASP A 504 17.20 -40.34 19.34
C ASP A 504 16.69 -41.68 19.91
N ASN A 505 17.52 -42.73 19.81
CA ASN A 505 17.29 -44.05 20.40
C ASN A 505 18.24 -44.38 21.57
N THR A 506 18.70 -43.38 22.34
CA THR A 506 19.81 -43.56 23.30
C THR A 506 19.56 -44.55 24.44
N ASP A 507 18.30 -44.80 24.83
CA ASP A 507 17.97 -45.82 25.84
C ASP A 507 17.86 -47.23 25.22
N ARG A 508 17.61 -47.31 23.90
CA ARG A 508 17.41 -48.54 23.12
C ARG A 508 18.16 -48.52 21.78
N PRO A 509 19.51 -48.48 21.79
CA PRO A 509 20.33 -48.45 20.58
C PRO A 509 20.29 -49.75 19.76
N ASP A 510 19.63 -50.80 20.27
CA ASP A 510 19.28 -52.03 19.56
C ASP A 510 18.08 -51.86 18.60
N LEU A 511 17.26 -50.82 18.79
CA LEU A 511 16.14 -50.47 17.92
C LEU A 511 16.52 -49.28 17.05
N LYS A 512 16.51 -49.45 15.73
CA LYS A 512 16.79 -48.35 14.78
C LYS A 512 15.48 -47.79 14.23
N PHE A 513 15.44 -46.51 13.93
CA PHE A 513 14.35 -45.90 13.17
C PHE A 513 14.40 -46.38 11.70
N LEU A 514 13.26 -46.75 11.12
CA LEU A 514 13.15 -47.24 9.75
C LEU A 514 11.71 -47.09 9.22
N GLY A 515 11.54 -46.61 7.98
CA GLY A 515 10.23 -46.28 7.42
C GLY A 515 9.74 -44.88 7.83
N GLY A 516 8.42 -44.72 8.00
CA GLY A 516 7.81 -43.41 8.25
C GLY A 516 8.08 -42.86 9.66
N ALA A 517 8.38 -41.57 9.72
CA ALA A 517 8.39 -40.77 10.94
C ALA A 517 7.53 -39.51 10.76
N TYR A 518 6.85 -39.12 11.82
CA TYR A 518 5.79 -38.12 11.85
C TYR A 518 6.00 -37.25 13.08
N LEU A 519 6.03 -35.93 12.88
CA LEU A 519 6.14 -34.93 13.94
C LEU A 519 5.02 -33.89 13.79
N PHE A 520 4.40 -33.57 14.93
CA PHE A 520 3.54 -32.42 15.11
C PHE A 520 4.25 -31.42 16.03
N VAL A 521 4.26 -30.16 15.60
CA VAL A 521 4.48 -28.98 16.44
C VAL A 521 3.41 -27.97 16.00
N GLY A 522 2.60 -27.51 16.94
CA GLY A 522 1.42 -26.68 16.66
C GLY A 522 0.66 -26.38 17.96
N THR A 523 -0.48 -25.69 17.87
CA THR A 523 -1.31 -25.40 19.05
C THR A 523 -1.89 -26.69 19.66
N LEU A 524 -2.40 -26.61 20.90
CA LEU A 524 -3.11 -27.74 21.51
C LEU A 524 -4.47 -28.01 20.84
N ASP A 525 -5.14 -27.01 20.28
CA ASP A 525 -6.45 -27.18 19.62
C ASP A 525 -6.31 -27.81 18.21
N ASP A 526 -5.18 -27.57 17.53
CA ASP A 526 -4.79 -28.29 16.30
C ASP A 526 -4.38 -29.75 16.54
N TYR A 527 -4.13 -30.14 17.80
CA TYR A 527 -3.56 -31.46 18.10
C TYR A 527 -4.55 -32.60 17.85
N SER A 528 -4.12 -33.57 17.04
CA SER A 528 -4.87 -34.78 16.71
C SER A 528 -4.03 -36.03 16.95
N THR A 529 -4.62 -37.11 17.49
CA THR A 529 -3.94 -38.41 17.58
C THR A 529 -3.77 -39.11 16.21
N SER A 530 -4.31 -38.52 15.14
CA SER A 530 -4.15 -39.01 13.77
C SER A 530 -2.85 -38.50 13.13
N ILE A 531 -1.82 -39.35 13.10
CA ILE A 531 -0.52 -39.06 12.44
C ILE A 531 -0.60 -38.70 10.96
N PHE A 532 -1.75 -38.91 10.30
CA PHE A 532 -1.97 -38.48 8.91
C PHE A 532 -2.27 -36.97 8.79
N GLN A 533 -2.46 -36.29 9.91
CA GLN A 533 -2.60 -34.84 10.02
C GLN A 533 -1.31 -34.18 10.56
N PHE A 534 -0.23 -34.94 10.78
CA PHE A 534 1.04 -34.39 11.26
C PHE A 534 1.77 -33.68 10.10
N PRO A 535 2.14 -32.39 10.25
CA PRO A 535 2.64 -31.54 9.17
C PRO A 535 4.05 -31.89 8.72
N TYR A 536 4.90 -32.41 9.63
CA TYR A 536 6.28 -32.77 9.34
C TYR A 536 6.41 -34.27 9.15
N ILE A 537 6.60 -34.70 7.90
CA ILE A 537 6.73 -36.12 7.53
C ILE A 537 8.15 -36.40 7.02
N TYR A 538 8.71 -37.53 7.47
CA TYR A 538 10.02 -38.01 7.07
C TYR A 538 9.98 -39.51 6.74
N GLN A 539 10.76 -39.96 5.77
CA GLN A 539 10.67 -41.33 5.22
C GLN A 539 12.06 -41.97 5.13
N LEU A 540 12.37 -42.84 6.09
CA LEU A 540 13.67 -43.48 6.26
C LEU A 540 13.80 -44.72 5.39
N ASN A 541 14.53 -44.58 4.27
CA ASN A 541 14.85 -45.71 3.38
C ASN A 541 15.95 -46.65 3.92
N THR A 542 16.62 -46.24 5.00
CA THR A 542 17.70 -47.00 5.68
C THR A 542 17.65 -46.74 7.18
N GLU A 543 18.20 -47.66 7.98
CA GLU A 543 18.21 -47.56 9.44
C GLU A 543 18.95 -46.31 9.94
N ARG A 544 18.46 -45.72 11.05
CA ARG A 544 19.09 -44.58 11.75
C ARG A 544 19.03 -44.74 13.27
N ASP A 545 19.99 -44.14 13.96
CA ASP A 545 20.01 -43.97 15.42
C ASP A 545 19.32 -42.68 15.90
N PHE A 546 19.10 -41.72 15.00
CA PHE A 546 18.37 -40.50 15.28
C PHE A 546 17.68 -39.95 14.03
N ILE A 547 16.70 -39.10 14.25
CA ILE A 547 15.98 -38.30 13.24
C ILE A 547 16.17 -36.84 13.60
N ILE A 548 16.23 -35.96 12.59
CA ILE A 548 16.13 -34.52 12.75
C ILE A 548 15.01 -34.06 11.83
N PHE A 549 14.08 -33.28 12.36
CA PHE A 549 13.16 -32.45 11.59
C PHE A 549 13.61 -31.00 11.77
N GLN A 550 13.64 -30.24 10.68
CA GLN A 550 13.77 -28.79 10.74
C GLN A 550 12.35 -28.19 10.74
N LEU A 551 12.09 -27.25 11.62
CA LEU A 551 10.89 -26.42 11.62
C LEU A 551 11.10 -25.20 10.72
N ASP A 552 10.01 -24.52 10.35
CA ASP A 552 10.06 -23.30 9.52
C ASP A 552 10.05 -22.01 10.36
N PHE A 553 10.20 -22.13 11.68
CA PHE A 553 10.17 -21.07 12.70
C PHE A 553 11.07 -21.45 13.90
#